data_AF-A0A8T1B3A0-F1
#
_entry.id   AF-A0A8T1B3A0-F1
#
_cell.length_a   1.000
_cell.length_b   1.000
_cell.length_c   1.000
_cell.angle_alpha   90.00
_cell.angle_beta   90.00
_cell.angle_gamma   90.00
#
_symmetry.space_group_name_H-M   'P 1'
#
loop_
_entity.id
_entity.type
_entity.pdbx_description
1 polymer ?
#
loop_
_entity_poly.entity_id
_entity_poly.type
_entity_poly.pdbx_seq_one_letter_code
_entity_poly.pdbx_strand_id
1 'polypeptide(L)'
;MSKLNSELLSQAVDDILAFSAGETVTINGDELKGKKRNFNETIELQIALKNYDPQKDKRFSGTFKLPTVPRPNMKICVLGNAVHCEMAEKEGFEYMTVDDLKKFNKNKKVIKKFAKKYDAFLASDTLIKQIPRLLGPGLNKAGKFP
;
A
#
# COMPACT_ATOMS: atom_id res chain seq x y z
N MET A 1 -33.51 -5.76 3.80
CA MET A 1 -32.41 -4.90 4.27
C MET A 1 -31.12 -5.70 4.20
N SER A 2 -30.42 -5.61 3.08
CA SER A 2 -29.28 -6.48 2.78
C SER A 2 -28.08 -6.12 3.66
N LYS A 3 -27.95 -6.86 4.77
CA LYS A 3 -26.68 -6.96 5.49
C LYS A 3 -25.67 -7.57 4.51
N LEU A 4 -24.43 -7.07 4.55
CA LEU A 4 -23.32 -7.69 3.84
C LEU A 4 -23.27 -9.17 4.26
N ASN A 5 -23.54 -10.10 3.34
CA ASN A 5 -23.47 -11.54 3.61
C ASN A 5 -22.14 -12.06 3.06
N SER A 6 -21.46 -12.93 3.80
CA SER A 6 -20.24 -13.60 3.34
C SER A 6 -20.47 -14.37 2.06
N GLU A 7 -21.63 -15.02 1.92
CA GLU A 7 -21.97 -15.78 0.71
C GLU A 7 -22.10 -14.87 -0.52
N LEU A 8 -22.71 -13.69 -0.36
CA LEU A 8 -22.83 -12.72 -1.44
C LEU A 8 -21.47 -12.19 -1.89
N LEU A 9 -20.56 -11.98 -0.94
CA LEU A 9 -19.19 -11.57 -1.24
C LEU A 9 -18.40 -12.67 -1.97
N SER A 10 -18.51 -13.92 -1.52
CA SER A 10 -17.86 -15.06 -2.18
C SER A 10 -18.36 -15.21 -3.61
N GLN A 11 -19.69 -15.19 -3.80
CA GLN A 11 -20.29 -15.29 -5.13
C GLN A 11 -19.86 -14.14 -6.06
N ALA A 12 -19.83 -12.89 -5.55
CA ALA A 12 -19.36 -11.75 -6.33
C ALA A 12 -17.88 -11.89 -6.76
N VAL A 13 -17.02 -12.50 -5.94
CA VAL A 13 -15.62 -12.76 -6.31
C VAL A 13 -15.54 -13.82 -7.39
N ASP A 14 -16.30 -14.90 -7.26
CA ASP A 14 -16.35 -15.98 -8.26
C ASP A 14 -16.87 -15.46 -9.62
N ASP A 15 -17.91 -14.64 -9.60
CA ASP A 15 -18.48 -13.96 -10.77
C ASP A 15 -17.44 -13.06 -11.47
N ILE A 16 -16.64 -12.29 -10.70
CA ILE A 16 -15.56 -11.46 -11.26
C ILE A 16 -14.49 -12.32 -11.94
N LEU A 17 -14.12 -13.44 -11.32
CA LEU A 17 -13.12 -14.36 -11.87
C LEU A 17 -13.64 -15.06 -13.14
N ALA A 18 -14.90 -15.50 -13.16
CA ALA A 18 -15.54 -16.08 -14.33
C ALA A 18 -15.62 -15.07 -15.49
N PHE A 19 -15.99 -13.82 -15.21
CA PHE A 19 -16.03 -12.75 -16.22
C PHE A 19 -14.64 -12.47 -16.81
N SER A 20 -13.60 -12.46 -15.97
CA SER A 20 -12.19 -12.32 -16.41
C SER A 20 -11.73 -13.50 -17.29
N ALA A 21 -12.17 -14.71 -16.97
CA ALA A 21 -11.88 -15.91 -17.75
C ALA A 21 -12.55 -15.94 -19.14
N GLY A 22 -13.56 -15.09 -19.36
CA GLY A 22 -14.31 -15.00 -20.61
C GLY A 22 -15.66 -15.73 -20.59
N GLU A 23 -16.11 -16.15 -19.41
CA GLU A 23 -17.39 -16.83 -19.22
C GLU A 23 -18.55 -15.81 -19.17
N THR A 24 -19.77 -16.30 -19.37
CA THR A 24 -20.98 -15.46 -19.28
C THR A 24 -21.44 -15.43 -17.83
N VAL A 25 -21.61 -14.23 -17.27
CA VAL A 25 -22.00 -14.01 -15.89
C VAL A 25 -23.31 -13.22 -15.84
N THR A 26 -24.22 -13.60 -14.95
CA THR A 26 -25.52 -12.97 -14.81
C THR A 26 -25.49 -11.97 -13.65
N ILE A 27 -25.42 -10.67 -13.96
CA ILE A 27 -25.39 -9.61 -12.94
C ILE A 27 -26.76 -8.93 -12.91
N ASN A 28 -27.47 -9.03 -11.78
CA ASN A 28 -28.79 -8.40 -11.58
C ASN A 28 -29.86 -8.74 -12.65
N GLY A 29 -29.73 -9.88 -13.33
CA GLY A 29 -30.65 -10.33 -14.38
C GLY A 29 -30.17 -10.07 -15.81
N ASP A 30 -29.05 -9.35 -15.99
CA ASP A 30 -28.44 -9.12 -17.29
C ASP A 30 -27.29 -10.12 -17.54
N GLU A 31 -27.31 -10.79 -18.70
CA GLU A 31 -26.21 -11.68 -19.13
C GLU A 31 -25.08 -10.87 -19.75
N LEU A 32 -23.92 -10.89 -19.08
CA LEU A 32 -22.71 -10.21 -19.54
C LEU A 32 -21.67 -11.24 -19.96
N LYS A 33 -21.26 -11.16 -21.22
CA LYS A 33 -20.21 -12.03 -21.75
C LYS A 33 -18.83 -11.45 -21.41
N GLY A 34 -18.05 -12.21 -20.65
CA GLY A 34 -16.68 -11.90 -20.31
C GLY A 34 -15.77 -11.79 -21.53
N LYS A 35 -14.70 -10.99 -21.42
CA LYS A 35 -13.64 -10.90 -22.42
C LYS A 35 -12.29 -11.15 -21.78
N LYS A 36 -11.69 -12.30 -22.10
CA LYS A 36 -10.32 -12.62 -21.68
C LYS A 36 -9.33 -11.60 -22.21
N ARG A 37 -8.56 -10.99 -21.31
CA ARG A 37 -7.50 -10.03 -21.63
C ARG A 37 -6.13 -10.68 -21.48
N ASN A 38 -5.17 -10.31 -22.33
CA ASN A 38 -3.81 -10.89 -22.35
C ASN A 38 -2.84 -10.16 -21.40
N PHE A 39 -3.33 -9.57 -20.32
CA PHE A 39 -2.51 -8.89 -19.31
C PHE A 39 -3.04 -9.17 -17.90
N ASN A 40 -2.19 -9.01 -16.89
CA ASN A 40 -2.58 -9.21 -15.50
C ASN A 40 -3.58 -8.13 -15.07
N GLU A 41 -4.80 -8.53 -14.74
CA GLU A 41 -5.84 -7.63 -14.27
C GLU A 41 -5.64 -7.29 -12.78
N THR A 42 -6.02 -6.07 -12.40
CA THR A 42 -6.01 -5.62 -11.00
C THR A 42 -7.44 -5.52 -10.51
N ILE A 43 -7.70 -6.07 -9.32
CA ILE A 43 -9.00 -5.98 -8.66
C ILE A 43 -8.97 -4.83 -7.65
N GLU A 44 -9.95 -3.93 -7.73
CA GLU A 44 -10.16 -2.88 -6.74
C GLU A 44 -11.35 -3.24 -5.83
N LEU A 45 -11.15 -3.13 -4.52
CA LEU A 45 -12.21 -3.35 -3.53
C LEU A 45 -12.69 -2.00 -3.01
N GLN A 46 -13.98 -1.70 -3.21
CA GLN A 46 -14.62 -0.52 -2.65
C GLN A 46 -15.62 -0.94 -1.56
N ILE A 47 -15.50 -0.33 -0.38
CA ILE A 47 -16.37 -0.60 0.77
C ILE A 47 -17.19 0.65 1.05
N ALA A 48 -18.51 0.55 0.92
CA ALA A 48 -19.44 1.62 1.28
C ALA A 48 -20.07 1.31 2.65
N LEU A 49 -19.74 2.13 3.65
CA LEU A 49 -20.33 2.00 5.00
C LEU A 49 -21.61 2.83 5.06
N LYS A 50 -22.73 2.17 5.36
CA LYS A 50 -24.01 2.85 5.61
C LYS A 50 -24.05 3.36 7.05
N ASN A 51 -24.64 4.53 7.26
CA ASN A 51 -24.82 5.15 8.58
C ASN A 51 -23.51 5.48 9.32
N TYR A 52 -22.41 5.74 8.60
CA TYR A 52 -21.17 6.22 9.20
C TYR A 52 -21.05 7.73 9.00
N ASP A 53 -21.00 8.49 10.10
CA ASP A 53 -20.79 9.93 10.09
C ASP A 53 -19.34 10.24 10.51
N PRO A 54 -18.44 10.65 9.59
CA PRO A 54 -17.05 10.94 9.89
C PRO A 54 -16.82 12.04 10.93
N GLN A 55 -17.84 12.84 11.26
CA GLN A 55 -17.76 13.91 12.27
C GLN A 55 -18.12 13.42 13.68
N LYS A 56 -19.03 12.44 13.77
CA LYS A 56 -19.53 11.92 15.06
C LYS A 56 -18.86 10.59 15.44
N ASP A 57 -18.57 9.75 14.46
CA ASP A 57 -18.00 8.43 14.66
C ASP A 57 -16.48 8.46 14.62
N LYS A 58 -15.86 7.58 15.42
CA LYS A 58 -14.40 7.42 15.40
C LYS A 58 -13.97 6.81 14.06
N ARG A 59 -12.94 7.41 13.46
CA ARG A 59 -12.25 6.83 12.30
C ARG A 59 -11.73 5.45 12.64
N PHE A 60 -12.18 4.45 11.88
CA PHE A 60 -11.65 3.10 11.95
C PHE A 60 -10.31 3.06 11.19
N SER A 61 -9.26 2.63 11.87
CA SER A 61 -7.98 2.28 11.24
C SER A 61 -7.67 0.84 11.61
N GLY A 62 -7.85 -0.08 10.66
CA GLY A 62 -7.52 -1.50 10.82
C GLY A 62 -6.41 -1.88 9.86
N THR A 63 -5.39 -2.58 10.36
CA THR A 63 -4.37 -3.22 9.52
C THR A 63 -4.73 -4.69 9.39
N PHE A 64 -4.99 -5.14 8.17
CA PHE A 64 -5.31 -6.54 7.88
C PHE A 64 -4.14 -7.18 7.14
N LYS A 65 -3.66 -8.32 7.62
CA LYS A 65 -2.68 -9.12 6.90
C LYS A 65 -3.43 -9.97 5.88
N LEU A 66 -3.19 -9.70 4.59
CA LEU A 66 -3.75 -10.52 3.52
C LEU A 66 -2.93 -11.83 3.40
N PRO A 67 -3.59 -12.96 3.05
CA PRO A 67 -2.91 -14.24 2.86
C PRO A 67 -1.99 -14.22 1.64
N THR A 68 -2.37 -13.49 0.59
CA THR A 68 -1.59 -13.33 -0.64
C THR A 68 -0.95 -11.95 -0.66
N VAL A 69 0.32 -11.87 -1.08
CA VAL A 69 1.05 -10.61 -1.20
C VAL A 69 0.45 -9.77 -2.33
N PRO A 70 -0.22 -8.63 -2.04
CA PRO A 70 -0.90 -7.84 -3.06
C PRO A 70 0.07 -7.04 -3.95
N ARG A 71 1.30 -6.82 -3.48
CA ARG A 71 2.35 -6.09 -4.19
C ARG A 71 3.67 -6.87 -4.12
N PRO A 72 3.91 -7.82 -5.05
CA PRO A 72 5.09 -8.69 -4.99
C PRO A 72 6.43 -7.94 -5.09
N ASN A 73 6.44 -6.77 -5.72
CA ASN A 73 7.66 -5.98 -5.95
C ASN A 73 7.75 -4.73 -5.05
N MET A 74 7.13 -4.75 -3.86
CA MET A 74 7.17 -3.62 -2.94
C MET A 74 8.60 -3.35 -2.46
N LYS A 75 9.12 -2.16 -2.78
CA LYS A 75 10.48 -1.77 -2.38
C LYS A 75 10.43 -1.01 -1.06
N ILE A 76 11.07 -1.57 -0.04
CA ILE A 76 11.17 -0.98 1.30
C ILE A 76 12.60 -0.49 1.50
N CYS A 77 12.75 0.72 2.04
CA CYS A 77 14.05 1.26 2.45
C CYS A 77 14.10 1.45 3.97
N VAL A 78 15.14 0.90 4.60
CA VAL A 78 15.36 0.99 6.05
C VAL A 78 16.25 2.18 6.39
N LEU A 79 15.75 3.10 7.20
CA LEU A 79 16.45 4.27 7.73
C LEU A 79 16.85 3.96 9.18
N GLY A 80 18.09 3.54 9.38
CA GLY A 80 18.49 2.87 10.62
C GLY A 80 19.84 3.30 11.19
N ASN A 81 20.07 2.89 12.44
CA ASN A 81 21.41 2.86 13.04
C ASN A 81 22.19 1.65 12.50
N ALA A 82 23.49 1.55 12.83
CA ALA A 82 24.36 0.46 12.41
C ALA A 82 23.75 -0.95 12.60
N VAL A 83 23.16 -1.24 13.77
CA VAL A 83 22.50 -2.52 14.05
C VAL A 83 21.36 -2.82 13.08
N HIS A 84 20.53 -1.82 12.76
CA HIS A 84 19.40 -2.00 11.85
C HIS A 84 19.84 -2.04 10.38
N CYS A 85 20.93 -1.34 10.04
CA CYS A 85 21.55 -1.45 8.72
C CYS A 85 22.14 -2.85 8.51
N GLU A 86 22.82 -3.42 9.49
CA GLU A 86 23.33 -4.79 9.43
C GLU A 86 22.20 -5.83 9.31
N MET A 87 21.09 -5.64 10.03
CA MET A 87 19.92 -6.51 9.86
C MET A 87 19.30 -6.38 8.48
N ALA A 88 19.15 -5.16 7.97
CA ALA A 88 18.63 -4.91 6.63
C ALA A 88 19.53 -5.52 5.55
N GLU A 89 20.85 -5.38 5.70
CA GLU A 89 21.83 -5.95 4.77
C GLU A 89 21.78 -7.49 4.76
N LYS A 90 21.68 -8.13 5.93
CA LYS A 90 21.51 -9.60 6.04
C LYS A 90 20.26 -10.11 5.35
N GLU A 91 19.16 -9.38 5.46
CA GLU A 91 17.88 -9.70 4.84
C GLU A 91 17.77 -9.22 3.37
N GLY A 92 18.80 -8.53 2.85
CA GLY A 92 18.85 -8.04 1.47
C GLY A 92 18.00 -6.79 1.20
N PHE A 93 17.61 -6.03 2.21
CA PHE A 93 16.89 -4.77 2.06
C PHE A 93 17.85 -3.58 1.87
N GLU A 94 17.45 -2.62 1.02
CA GLU A 94 18.20 -1.37 0.85
C GLU A 94 18.08 -0.52 2.13
N TYR A 95 19.21 -0.04 2.65
CA TYR A 95 19.26 0.80 3.85
C TYR A 95 19.95 2.13 3.61
N MET A 96 19.68 3.11 4.47
CA MET A 96 20.43 4.37 4.52
C MET A 96 20.79 4.73 5.95
N THR A 97 21.99 5.28 6.11
CA THR A 97 22.49 5.79 7.38
C THR A 97 22.13 7.26 7.58
N VAL A 98 22.33 7.77 8.79
CA VAL A 98 22.17 9.19 9.11
C VAL A 98 23.02 10.08 8.19
N ASP A 99 24.22 9.64 7.84
CA ASP A 99 25.13 10.45 7.02
C ASP A 99 24.70 10.51 5.57
N ASP A 100 24.09 9.43 5.06
CA ASP A 100 23.48 9.46 3.73
C ASP A 100 22.23 10.34 3.70
N LEU A 101 21.47 10.36 4.80
CA LEU A 101 20.32 11.27 4.96
C LEU A 101 20.74 12.75 4.99
N LYS A 102 21.90 13.09 5.56
CA LYS A 102 22.46 14.45 5.54
C LYS A 102 22.85 14.91 4.13
N LYS A 103 23.35 14.01 3.27
CA LYS A 103 23.75 14.32 1.88
C LYS A 103 22.59 14.86 1.04
N PHE A 104 21.34 14.54 1.38
CA PHE A 104 20.18 15.08 0.69
C PHE A 104 19.97 16.59 0.89
N ASN A 105 20.63 17.20 1.89
CA ASN A 105 20.74 18.65 2.14
C ASN A 105 19.47 19.46 1.79
N LYS A 106 18.29 18.95 2.19
CA LYS A 106 16.97 19.55 1.90
C LYS A 106 16.66 19.80 0.41
N ASN A 107 17.41 19.19 -0.51
CA ASN A 107 17.20 19.36 -1.94
C ASN A 107 15.92 18.63 -2.38
N LYS A 108 14.85 19.42 -2.55
CA LYS A 108 13.51 18.96 -2.88
C LYS A 108 13.45 18.07 -4.13
N LYS A 109 14.33 18.28 -5.13
CA LYS A 109 14.31 17.46 -6.37
C LYS A 109 14.85 16.05 -6.11
N VAL A 110 15.96 15.94 -5.38
CA VAL A 110 16.59 14.64 -5.06
C VAL A 110 15.70 13.84 -4.11
N ILE A 111 15.14 14.51 -3.10
CA ILE A 111 14.24 13.87 -2.12
C ILE A 111 12.95 13.36 -2.79
N LYS A 112 12.40 14.11 -3.76
CA LYS A 112 11.26 13.64 -4.56
C LYS A 112 11.59 12.43 -5.43
N LYS A 113 12.79 12.38 -6.02
CA LYS A 113 13.23 11.20 -6.79
C LYS A 113 13.41 9.99 -5.88
N PHE A 114 14.02 10.19 -4.72
CA PHE A 114 14.21 9.17 -3.70
C PHE A 114 12.88 8.61 -3.18
N ALA A 115 11.94 9.48 -2.79
CA ALA A 115 10.60 9.07 -2.32
C ALA A 115 9.77 8.32 -3.37
N LYS A 116 10.09 8.48 -4.67
CA LYS A 116 9.45 7.73 -5.76
C LYS A 116 10.09 6.36 -6.02
N LYS A 117 11.34 6.14 -5.60
CA LYS A 117 12.07 4.88 -5.80
C LYS A 117 11.53 3.76 -4.90
N TYR A 118 11.08 4.10 -3.70
CA TYR A 118 10.58 3.15 -2.71
C TYR A 118 9.10 3.33 -2.45
N ASP A 119 8.40 2.26 -2.12
CA ASP A 119 6.98 2.25 -1.79
C ASP A 119 6.75 2.64 -0.32
N ALA A 120 7.59 2.12 0.57
CA ALA A 120 7.55 2.40 2.00
C ALA A 120 8.96 2.62 2.56
N PHE A 121 9.00 3.33 3.68
CA PHE A 121 10.20 3.51 4.50
C PHE A 121 9.94 2.88 5.87
N LEU A 122 10.98 2.34 6.47
CA LEU A 122 10.98 1.89 7.86
C LEU A 122 12.07 2.67 8.58
N ALA A 123 11.74 3.31 9.71
CA ALA A 123 12.71 4.08 10.47
C ALA A 123 12.92 3.50 11.87
N SER A 124 14.15 3.53 12.36
CA SER A 124 14.42 3.28 13.78
C SER A 124 13.89 4.43 14.64
N ASP A 125 13.46 4.12 15.86
CA ASP A 125 12.88 5.09 16.80
C ASP A 125 13.82 6.29 17.09
N THR A 126 15.13 6.06 17.11
CA THR A 126 16.12 7.14 17.30
C THR A 126 16.16 8.12 16.13
N LEU A 127 15.87 7.66 14.91
CA LEU A 127 15.93 8.46 13.69
C LEU A 127 14.61 9.15 13.35
N ILE A 128 13.46 8.60 13.76
CA ILE A 128 12.13 9.12 13.38
C ILE A 128 11.95 10.61 13.68
N LYS A 129 12.50 11.07 14.81
CA LYS A 129 12.46 12.48 15.24
C LYS A 129 13.36 13.39 14.40
N GLN A 130 14.42 12.85 13.79
CA GLN A 130 15.39 13.60 13.00
C GLN A 130 15.00 13.68 11.51
N ILE A 131 14.25 12.70 11.01
CA ILE A 131 13.84 12.58 9.61
C ILE A 131 13.16 13.87 9.07
N PRO A 132 12.17 14.48 9.75
CA PRO A 132 11.57 15.73 9.28
C PRO A 132 12.57 16.88 9.15
N ARG A 133 13.58 16.94 10.03
CA ARG A 133 14.59 18.01 10.02
C ARG A 133 15.61 17.83 8.90
N LEU A 134 16.01 16.59 8.63
CA LEU A 134 17.02 16.24 7.61
C LEU A 134 16.45 16.24 6.19
N LEU A 135 15.27 15.62 5.99
CA LEU A 135 14.64 15.47 4.67
C LEU A 135 13.54 16.52 4.40
N GLY A 136 13.18 17.34 5.39
CA GLY A 136 12.11 18.32 5.24
C GLY A 136 10.73 17.65 4.99
N PRO A 137 9.75 18.41 4.49
CA PRO A 137 8.39 17.91 4.28
C PRO A 137 8.25 16.96 3.06
N GLY A 138 9.35 16.55 2.43
CA GLY A 138 9.34 15.79 1.18
C GLY A 138 8.68 14.42 1.29
N LEU A 139 9.01 13.66 2.34
CA LEU A 139 8.42 12.34 2.60
C LEU A 139 6.96 12.43 3.08
N ASN A 140 6.65 13.40 3.94
CA ASN A 140 5.29 13.60 4.45
C ASN A 140 4.32 13.97 3.31
N LYS A 141 4.72 14.87 2.40
CA LYS A 141 3.91 15.20 1.21
C LYS A 141 3.71 14.04 0.24
N ALA A 142 4.61 13.05 0.26
CA ALA A 142 4.48 11.83 -0.53
C ALA A 142 3.57 10.78 0.14
N GLY A 143 3.12 11.01 1.38
CA GLY A 143 2.37 10.03 2.17
C GLY A 143 3.20 8.82 2.61
N LYS A 144 4.53 8.93 2.57
CA LYS A 144 5.48 7.84 2.86
C LYS A 144 6.35 8.17 4.08
N PHE A 145 5.75 8.81 5.08
CA PHE A 145 6.46 9.10 6.31
C PHE A 145 6.53 7.80 7.15
N PRO A 146 7.73 7.31 7.51
CA PRO A 146 7.91 6.12 8.34
C PRO A 146 7.56 6.35 9.81
#